data_AF-A0A382V257-F1
#
_entry.id   AF-A0A382V257-F1
#
_cell.length_a   1.000
_cell.length_b   1.000
_cell.length_c   1.000
_cell.angle_alpha   90.00
_cell.angle_beta   90.00
_cell.angle_gamma   90.00
#
_symmetry.space_group_name_H-M   'P 1'
#
loop_
_entity.id
_entity.type
_entity.pdbx_description
1 polymer ?
#
loop_
_entity_poly.entity_id
_entity_poly.type
_entity_poly.pdbx_seq_one_letter_code
_entity_poly.pdbx_strand_id
1 'polypeptide(L)' 'RSAADDCGLSEIDFEDLTPHLSEHYSRILAETELWEPTLQRRVSGGYLKNMKEGLSHWVDGGECGYLVWGIFVFRKPIAV' A
#
# COMPACT_ATOMS: atom_id res chain seq x y z
N ARG A 1 0.37 6.90 15.06
CA ARG A 1 0.45 8.06 16.00
C ARG A 1 0.93 7.62 17.38
N SER A 2 0.16 6.86 18.18
CA SER A 2 0.58 6.36 19.52
C SER A 2 1.97 5.73 19.54
N ALA A 3 2.25 4.78 18.64
CA ALA A 3 3.56 4.11 18.61
C ALA A 3 4.76 5.07 18.39
N ALA A 4 4.55 6.21 17.71
CA ALA A 4 5.59 7.21 17.54
C ALA A 4 5.75 8.08 18.79
N ASP A 5 4.62 8.43 19.42
CA ASP A 5 4.58 9.17 20.70
C ASP A 5 5.23 8.39 21.84
N ASP A 6 4.97 7.08 21.94
CA ASP A 6 5.62 6.17 22.90
C ASP A 6 7.15 6.13 22.72
N CYS A 7 7.64 6.44 21.51
CA CYS A 7 9.06 6.55 21.19
C CYS A 7 9.61 7.97 21.36
N GLY A 8 8.81 8.92 21.84
CA GLY A 8 9.16 10.32 22.02
C GLY A 8 9.30 11.10 20.71
N LEU A 9 8.68 10.65 19.61
CA LEU A 9 8.68 11.37 18.34
C LEU A 9 7.47 12.30 18.23
N SER A 10 7.71 13.56 17.88
CA SER A 10 6.62 14.52 17.64
C SER A 10 6.12 14.39 16.20
N GLU A 11 4.82 14.24 16.02
CA GLU A 11 4.20 14.29 14.69
C GLU A 11 4.27 15.71 14.12
N ILE A 12 4.68 15.81 12.86
CA ILE A 12 4.80 17.07 12.12
C ILE A 12 3.72 17.17 11.06
N ASP A 13 3.48 16.08 10.31
CA ASP A 13 2.52 16.09 9.21
C ASP A 13 1.96 14.69 8.93
N PHE A 14 0.83 14.67 8.24
CA PHE A 14 0.23 13.48 7.66
C PHE A 14 -0.25 13.79 6.23
N GLU A 15 0.36 13.13 5.26
CA GLU A 15 -0.04 13.22 3.86
C GLU A 15 -0.99 12.07 3.53
N ASP A 16 -2.21 12.42 3.10
CA ASP A 16 -3.21 11.47 2.63
C ASP A 16 -3.05 11.22 1.13
N LEU A 17 -2.57 10.03 0.78
CA LEU A 17 -2.42 9.53 -0.58
C LEU A 17 -3.46 8.47 -0.93
N THR A 18 -4.57 8.38 -0.18
CA THR A 18 -5.69 7.46 -0.48
C THR A 18 -6.16 7.53 -1.93
N PRO A 19 -6.24 8.70 -2.60
CA PRO A 19 -6.59 8.75 -4.02
C PRO A 19 -5.66 7.94 -4.94
N HIS A 20 -4.39 7.76 -4.54
CA HIS A 20 -3.40 7.01 -5.31
C HIS A 20 -3.42 5.51 -5.01
N LEU A 21 -4.07 5.06 -3.92
CA LEU A 21 -4.09 3.67 -3.51
C LEU A 21 -4.72 2.77 -4.58
N SER A 22 -5.96 3.07 -4.97
CA SER A 22 -6.70 2.29 -5.98
C SER A 22 -6.07 2.40 -7.37
N GLU A 23 -5.57 3.58 -7.75
CA GLU A 23 -4.88 3.74 -9.04
C GLU A 23 -3.57 2.95 -9.10
N HIS A 24 -2.78 2.94 -8.02
CA HIS A 24 -1.54 2.18 -7.97
C HIS A 24 -1.79 0.67 -8.07
N TYR A 25 -2.70 0.14 -7.24
CA TYR A 25 -2.94 -1.30 -7.21
C TYR A 25 -3.71 -1.82 -8.42
N SER A 26 -4.59 -1.02 -9.02
CA SER A 26 -5.22 -1.37 -10.30
C SER A 26 -4.19 -1.46 -11.41
N ARG A 27 -3.17 -0.58 -11.44
CA ARG A 27 -2.08 -0.68 -12.42
C ARG A 27 -1.24 -1.93 -12.22
N ILE A 28 -0.90 -2.29 -10.99
CA ILE A 28 -0.14 -3.52 -10.71
C ILE A 28 -0.94 -4.76 -11.12
N LEU A 29 -2.25 -4.78 -10.85
CA LEU A 29 -3.12 -5.88 -11.27
C LEU A 29 -3.10 -6.04 -12.79
N ALA A 30 -3.33 -4.94 -13.53
CA ALA A 30 -3.34 -4.95 -15.00
C ALA A 30 -1.99 -5.40 -15.58
N GLU A 31 -0.86 -4.92 -15.04
CA GLU A 31 0.47 -5.37 -15.47
C GLU A 31 0.71 -6.85 -15.12
N THR A 32 0.27 -7.31 -13.96
CA THR A 32 0.42 -8.72 -13.56
C THR A 32 -0.33 -9.65 -14.50
N GLU A 33 -1.54 -9.26 -14.91
CA GLU A 33 -2.35 -10.00 -15.89
C GLU A 33 -1.70 -9.98 -17.28
N LEU A 34 -1.24 -8.81 -17.73
CA LEU A 34 -0.58 -8.64 -19.03
C LEU A 34 0.68 -9.51 -19.14
N TRP A 35 1.48 -9.56 -18.07
CA TRP A 35 2.76 -10.27 -18.05
C TRP A 35 2.68 -11.69 -17.51
N GLU A 36 1.48 -12.18 -17.14
CA GLU A 36 1.28 -13.49 -16.53
C GLU A 36 1.98 -14.64 -17.29
N PRO A 37 1.92 -14.75 -18.63
CA PRO A 37 2.62 -15.83 -19.36
C PRO A 37 4.14 -15.82 -19.15
N THR A 38 4.74 -14.64 -18.98
CA THR A 38 6.16 -14.49 -18.70
C THR A 38 6.47 -14.78 -17.23
N LEU A 39 5.62 -14.31 -16.32
CA LEU A 39 5.78 -14.49 -14.88
C LEU A 39 5.64 -15.97 -14.47
N GLN A 40 4.72 -16.71 -15.08
CA GLN A 40 4.50 -18.14 -14.81
C GLN A 40 5.74 -19.02 -15.04
N ARG A 41 6.76 -18.53 -15.78
CA ARG A 41 8.05 -19.22 -15.93
C ARG A 41 8.89 -19.24 -14.66
N ARG A 42 8.63 -18.36 -13.70
CA ARG A 42 9.42 -18.21 -12.46
C ARG A 42 8.57 -18.11 -11.19
N VAL A 43 7.28 -17.81 -11.34
CA VAL A 43 6.33 -17.61 -10.25
C VAL A 43 5.22 -18.65 -10.41
N SER A 44 4.84 -19.31 -9.32
CA SER A 44 3.79 -20.34 -9.41
C SER A 44 2.44 -19.73 -9.79
N GLY A 45 1.66 -20.45 -10.60
CA GLY A 45 0.31 -20.01 -10.97
C GLY A 45 -0.60 -19.81 -9.75
N GLY A 46 -0.45 -20.63 -8.72
CA GLY A 46 -1.18 -20.47 -7.46
C GLY A 46 -0.84 -19.17 -6.74
N TYR A 47 0.44 -18.76 -6.75
CA TYR A 47 0.84 -17.47 -6.20
C TYR A 47 0.27 -16.31 -7.01
N LEU A 48 0.37 -16.37 -8.35
CA LEU A 48 -0.16 -15.32 -9.23
C LEU A 48 -1.67 -15.16 -9.08
N LYS A 49 -2.41 -16.26 -8.92
CA LYS A 49 -3.85 -16.23 -8.63
C LYS A 49 -4.13 -15.45 -7.33
N ASN A 50 -3.51 -15.84 -6.23
CA ASN A 50 -3.74 -15.22 -4.92
C ASN A 50 -3.27 -13.75 -4.90
N MET A 51 -2.19 -13.42 -5.61
CA MET A 51 -1.69 -12.06 -5.75
C MET A 51 -2.73 -11.17 -6.44
N LYS A 52 -3.30 -11.61 -7.57
CA LYS A 52 -4.33 -10.84 -8.28
C LYS A 52 -5.60 -10.64 -7.44
N GLU A 53 -6.04 -11.67 -6.72
CA GLU A 53 -7.18 -11.57 -5.79
C GLU A 53 -6.91 -10.56 -4.65
N GLY A 54 -5.70 -10.61 -4.07
CA GLY A 54 -5.29 -9.62 -3.08
C GLY A 54 -5.25 -8.20 -3.63
N LEU A 55 -4.74 -8.00 -4.85
CA LEU A 55 -4.71 -6.70 -5.51
C LEU A 55 -6.11 -6.15 -5.77
N SER A 56 -7.08 -6.98 -6.17
CA SER A 56 -8.47 -6.53 -6.29
C SER A 56 -9.04 -6.05 -4.96
N HIS A 57 -8.76 -6.73 -3.85
CA HIS A 57 -9.21 -6.28 -2.53
C HIS A 57 -8.59 -4.96 -2.10
N TRP A 58 -7.35 -4.67 -2.50
CA TRP A 58 -6.73 -3.36 -2.27
C TRP A 58 -7.44 -2.25 -3.05
N VAL A 59 -7.81 -2.51 -4.30
CA VAL A 59 -8.56 -1.55 -5.13
C VAL A 59 -9.95 -1.31 -4.53
N ASP A 60 -10.72 -2.37 -4.29
CA ASP A 60 -12.07 -2.30 -3.74
C ASP A 60 -12.08 -1.62 -2.37
N GLY A 61 -11.14 -1.99 -1.51
CA GLY A 61 -11.00 -1.42 -0.18
C GLY A 61 -10.65 0.07 -0.21
N GLY A 62 -9.86 0.51 -1.18
CA GLY A 62 -9.58 1.92 -1.41
C GLY A 62 -10.79 2.70 -1.92
N GLU A 63 -11.50 2.16 -2.93
CA GLU A 63 -12.68 2.81 -3.52
C GLU A 63 -13.86 2.89 -2.55
N CYS A 64 -14.02 1.88 -1.68
CA CYS A 64 -15.03 1.87 -0.63
C CYS A 64 -14.65 2.70 0.61
N GLY A 65 -13.45 3.28 0.65
CA GLY A 65 -12.98 4.07 1.79
C GLY A 65 -12.64 3.25 3.04
N TYR A 66 -12.42 1.94 2.90
CA TYR A 66 -12.00 1.06 3.99
C TYR A 66 -10.49 1.07 4.21
N LEU A 67 -9.71 1.44 3.19
CA LEU A 67 -8.26 1.48 3.22
C LEU A 67 -7.76 2.89 2.89
N VAL A 68 -6.65 3.27 3.53
CA VAL A 68 -5.98 4.57 3.40
C VAL A 68 -4.51 4.33 3.11
N TRP A 69 -3.95 5.11 2.18
CA TRP A 69 -2.49 5.22 2.02
C TRP A 69 -2.01 6.51 2.66
N GLY A 70 -1.46 6.41 3.87
CA GLY A 70 -1.00 7.57 4.63
C GLY A 70 0.51 7.59 4.81
N ILE A 71 1.13 8.76 4.64
CA ILE A 71 2.53 9.01 4.97
C ILE A 71 2.57 9.91 6.19
N PHE A 72 3.26 9.49 7.24
CA PHE A 72 3.46 10.29 8.44
C PHE A 72 4.87 10.90 8.46
N VAL A 73 4.96 12.17 8.82
CA VAL A 73 6.23 12.87 9.06
C VAL A 73 6.39 13.09 10.55
N PHE A 74 7.49 12.60 11.12
CA PHE A 74 7.82 12.77 12.53
C PHE A 74 9.17 13.44 12.70
N ARG A 75 9.35 14.15 13.81
CA ARG A 75 10.62 14.74 14.23
C ARG A 75 11.03 14.17 15.58
N LYS A 76 12.31 13.79 15.67
CA LYS A 76 12.94 13.51 16.97
C LYS A 76 13.23 14.85 17.69
N PRO A 77 12.71 15.06 18.90
CA PRO A 77 13.02 16.26 19.68
C PRO A 77 14.53 16.37 19.93
N ILE A 78 15.07 17.58 19.87
CA ILE A 78 16.43 17.85 20.33
C ILE A 78 16.39 17.84 21.85
N ALA A 79 17.26 17.04 22.48
CA ALA A 79 17.43 17.08 23.93
C ALA A 79 17.92 18.47 24.33
N VAL A 80 17.18 19.14 25.22
CA VAL A 80 17.59 20.40 25.86
C VAL A 80 18.52 20.10 27.03
#